data_AF-A0A8X8FWK9-F1
#
_entry.id   AF-A0A8X8FWK9-F1
#
_cell.length_a   1.000
_cell.length_b   1.000
_cell.length_c   1.000
_cell.angle_alpha   90.00
_cell.angle_beta   90.00
_cell.angle_gamma   90.00
#
_symmetry.space_group_name_H-M   'P 1'
#
loop_
_entity.id
_entity.type
_entity.pdbx_description
1 polymer ?
#
loop_
_entity_poly.entity_id
_entity_poly.type
_entity_poly.pdbx_seq_one_letter_code
_entity_poly.pdbx_strand_id
1 'polypeptide(L)'
;MNDPASHPERAAQRLQWTRAQLGDDQAMLDRASVDAGMRSYWRATSRGGSHIVMDSPPGVEDVRPWLRMRALLQTHGLRVPTVLAQDIETGLLLLEDLGGPTLAKVIDADSADAWFERAMDQLLSLQQMPVPDDFGRFGEALLQRDAGLFDDWFLQRHLGLTLEGEDRLRLQAAQQLLMDNALGQAQVMTHRDFMPRNLMPVADGPAVLDFQDLVRGPIAYDPVSLFKDAFLSWPLARVDGWLARYHQRALAAGLPVPALAVFLRDADWLGIQRHLKCLGIFSRLRYRDGKGHYLDDAPRFIAYLDEVLPRYPELAGLRHVLDARIKPAMAAQGEPVLAR
;
A
#
# COMPACT_ATOMS: atom_id res chain seq x y z
N MET A 1 -23.73 5.65 8.53
CA MET A 1 -24.20 5.13 7.23
C MET A 1 -24.26 3.63 7.35
N ASN A 2 -25.41 3.00 7.07
CA ASN A 2 -25.56 1.54 7.12
C ASN A 2 -24.67 0.91 6.04
N ASP A 3 -23.77 0.01 6.41
CA ASP A 3 -22.96 -0.78 5.47
C ASP A 3 -23.90 -1.58 4.56
N PRO A 4 -23.92 -1.36 3.23
CA PRO A 4 -24.79 -2.11 2.31
C PRO A 4 -24.61 -3.63 2.42
N ALA A 5 -23.39 -4.09 2.74
CA ALA A 5 -23.09 -5.51 2.93
C ALA A 5 -23.73 -6.10 4.21
N SER A 6 -24.16 -5.24 5.14
CA SER A 6 -24.83 -5.60 6.38
C SER A 6 -26.36 -5.52 6.28
N HIS A 7 -26.93 -5.21 5.10
CA HIS A 7 -28.37 -5.27 4.88
C HIS A 7 -28.88 -6.71 5.08
N PRO A 8 -29.98 -6.95 5.83
CA PRO A 8 -30.43 -8.31 6.18
C PRO A 8 -30.66 -9.21 4.96
N GLU A 9 -31.24 -8.68 3.88
CA GLU A 9 -31.48 -9.44 2.65
C GLU A 9 -30.17 -9.84 1.96
N ARG A 10 -29.18 -8.93 1.95
CA ARG A 10 -27.86 -9.21 1.36
C ARG A 10 -27.11 -10.24 2.18
N ALA A 11 -27.17 -10.13 3.50
CA ALA A 11 -26.58 -11.12 4.42
C ALA A 11 -27.21 -12.51 4.23
N ALA A 12 -28.53 -12.59 4.08
CA ALA A 12 -29.24 -13.84 3.81
C ALA A 12 -28.85 -14.44 2.44
N GLN A 13 -28.83 -13.62 1.39
CA GLN A 13 -28.40 -14.04 0.05
C GLN A 13 -26.97 -14.58 0.05
N ARG A 14 -26.04 -13.85 0.68
CA ARG A 14 -24.64 -14.26 0.81
C ARG A 14 -24.50 -15.59 1.55
N LEU A 15 -25.21 -15.77 2.67
CA LEU A 15 -25.18 -17.00 3.45
C LEU A 15 -25.77 -18.18 2.67
N GLN A 16 -26.93 -17.98 2.03
CA GLN A 16 -27.58 -19.01 1.22
C GLN A 16 -26.68 -19.47 0.07
N TRP A 17 -26.11 -18.52 -0.67
CA TRP A 17 -25.20 -18.81 -1.76
C TRP A 17 -23.96 -19.57 -1.27
N THR A 18 -23.36 -19.13 -0.15
CA THR A 18 -22.21 -19.80 0.46
C THR A 18 -22.52 -21.25 0.82
N ARG A 19 -23.65 -21.51 1.48
CA ARG A 19 -24.07 -22.86 1.86
C ARG A 19 -24.28 -23.77 0.66
N ALA A 20 -24.88 -23.23 -0.42
CA ALA A 20 -25.07 -23.96 -1.67
C ALA A 20 -23.73 -24.30 -2.35
N GLN A 21 -22.79 -23.37 -2.43
CA GLN A 21 -21.47 -23.61 -3.03
C GLN A 21 -20.62 -24.59 -2.21
N LEU A 22 -20.74 -24.57 -0.88
CA LEU A 22 -20.00 -25.47 0.02
C LEU A 22 -20.71 -26.82 0.24
N GLY A 23 -21.97 -26.96 -0.18
CA GLY A 23 -22.78 -28.15 0.11
C GLY A 23 -22.99 -28.39 1.62
N ASP A 24 -23.02 -27.32 2.42
CA ASP A 24 -23.10 -27.40 3.88
C ASP A 24 -24.08 -26.36 4.45
N ASP A 25 -25.30 -26.81 4.79
CA ASP A 25 -26.34 -25.97 5.38
C ASP A 25 -25.99 -25.42 6.77
N GLN A 26 -24.96 -25.96 7.43
CA GLN A 26 -24.48 -25.48 8.72
C GLN A 26 -23.33 -24.47 8.59
N ALA A 27 -22.90 -24.13 7.36
CA ALA A 27 -21.85 -23.13 7.18
C ALA A 27 -22.26 -21.79 7.82
N MET A 28 -21.29 -21.14 8.45
CA MET A 28 -21.42 -19.86 9.13
C MET A 28 -20.54 -18.81 8.48
N LEU A 29 -20.94 -17.54 8.55
CA LEU A 29 -20.18 -16.40 8.02
C LEU A 29 -19.85 -15.41 9.14
N ASP A 30 -18.57 -15.12 9.30
CA ASP A 30 -18.05 -14.06 10.17
C ASP A 30 -17.32 -13.01 9.34
N ARG A 31 -17.28 -11.75 9.79
CA ARG A 31 -16.56 -10.70 9.04
C ARG A 31 -15.06 -10.99 9.09
N ALA A 32 -14.43 -11.15 7.93
CA ALA A 32 -12.99 -11.45 7.83
C ALA A 32 -12.13 -10.19 7.87
N SER A 33 -12.58 -9.14 7.20
CA SER A 33 -11.89 -7.85 7.18
C SER A 33 -12.85 -6.69 6.96
N VAL A 34 -12.39 -5.49 7.35
CA VAL A 34 -13.04 -4.23 7.01
C VAL A 34 -12.15 -3.55 5.98
N ASP A 35 -12.48 -3.77 4.70
CA ASP A 35 -11.88 -3.04 3.58
C ASP A 35 -12.36 -1.56 3.64
N ALA A 36 -11.56 -0.64 3.10
CA ALA A 36 -11.98 0.74 2.88
C ALA A 36 -12.86 0.89 1.62
N GLY A 37 -12.90 -0.14 0.76
CA GLY A 37 -13.77 -0.24 -0.41
C GLY A 37 -15.24 -0.56 -0.10
N MET A 38 -16.04 -0.71 -1.16
CA MET A 38 -17.48 -1.03 -1.05
C MET A 38 -17.74 -2.54 -1.03
N ARG A 39 -16.78 -3.32 -1.51
CA ARG A 39 -16.71 -4.77 -1.29
C ARG A 39 -16.44 -5.14 0.17
N SER A 40 -16.89 -6.33 0.55
CA SER A 40 -16.70 -6.89 1.89
C SER A 40 -16.21 -8.34 1.83
N TYR A 41 -15.48 -8.76 2.87
CA TYR A 41 -14.92 -10.11 2.96
C TYR A 41 -15.42 -10.81 4.22
N TRP A 42 -15.89 -12.04 4.06
CA TRP A 42 -16.51 -12.85 5.10
C TRP A 42 -15.86 -14.22 5.15
N ARG A 43 -15.45 -14.67 6.33
CA ARG A 43 -14.89 -16.00 6.52
C ARG A 43 -16.03 -16.99 6.69
N ALA A 44 -16.09 -17.95 5.80
CA ALA A 44 -17.02 -19.07 5.86
C ALA A 44 -16.37 -20.24 6.58
N THR A 45 -16.98 -20.70 7.68
CA THR A 45 -16.57 -21.94 8.35
C THR A 45 -17.57 -23.04 8.00
N SER A 46 -17.06 -24.17 7.50
CA SER A 46 -17.86 -25.32 7.08
C SER A 46 -17.16 -26.63 7.41
N ARG A 47 -17.82 -27.77 7.18
CA ARG A 47 -17.21 -29.11 7.28
C ARG A 47 -16.03 -29.30 6.33
N GLY A 48 -16.03 -28.60 5.19
CA GLY A 48 -14.95 -28.62 4.21
C GLY A 48 -13.77 -27.70 4.54
N GLY A 49 -13.78 -27.06 5.72
CA GLY A 49 -12.77 -26.09 6.13
C GLY A 49 -13.23 -24.65 5.96
N SER A 50 -12.25 -23.74 5.91
CA SER A 50 -12.45 -22.30 5.89
C SER A 50 -12.28 -21.70 4.50
N HIS A 51 -13.14 -20.76 4.14
CA HIS A 51 -13.15 -20.07 2.84
C HIS A 51 -13.40 -18.57 3.04
N ILE A 52 -13.04 -17.75 2.05
CA ILE A 52 -13.36 -16.32 2.06
C ILE A 52 -14.45 -16.04 1.03
N VAL A 53 -15.55 -15.46 1.46
CA VAL A 53 -16.61 -14.96 0.59
C VAL A 53 -16.37 -13.47 0.38
N MET A 54 -16.01 -13.10 -0.84
CA MET A 54 -16.01 -11.70 -1.27
C MET A 54 -17.40 -11.34 -1.77
N ASP A 55 -17.92 -10.24 -1.25
CA ASP A 55 -19.22 -9.68 -1.61
C ASP A 55 -19.01 -8.28 -2.17
N SER A 56 -19.24 -8.14 -3.48
CA SER A 56 -19.18 -6.90 -4.25
C SER A 56 -20.61 -6.57 -4.74
N PRO A 57 -21.41 -5.80 -4.00
CA PRO A 57 -22.82 -5.61 -4.31
C PRO A 57 -23.06 -5.04 -5.72
N PRO A 58 -23.92 -5.66 -6.55
CA PRO A 58 -24.26 -5.16 -7.87
C PRO A 58 -24.80 -3.73 -7.83
N GLY A 59 -24.41 -2.91 -8.79
CA GLY A 59 -24.76 -1.49 -8.83
C GLY A 59 -23.95 -0.59 -7.89
N VAL A 60 -23.10 -1.18 -7.03
CA VAL A 60 -22.15 -0.45 -6.19
C VAL A 60 -20.72 -0.64 -6.70
N GLU A 61 -20.27 -1.88 -6.88
CA GLU A 61 -18.92 -2.20 -7.36
C GLU A 61 -18.97 -3.45 -8.28
N ASP A 62 -18.52 -3.33 -9.54
CA ASP A 62 -18.45 -4.47 -10.47
C ASP A 62 -17.29 -5.39 -10.10
N VAL A 63 -17.56 -6.69 -10.02
CA VAL A 63 -16.57 -7.73 -9.68
C VAL A 63 -15.67 -8.12 -10.87
N ARG A 64 -16.09 -7.85 -12.11
CA ARG A 64 -15.35 -8.26 -13.31
C ARG A 64 -13.94 -7.67 -13.41
N PRO A 65 -13.69 -6.38 -13.09
CA PRO A 65 -12.34 -5.83 -13.06
C PRO A 65 -11.41 -6.59 -12.09
N TRP A 66 -11.93 -6.95 -10.91
CA TRP A 66 -11.17 -7.74 -9.91
C TRP A 66 -10.82 -9.13 -10.47
N LEU A 67 -11.78 -9.84 -11.06
CA LEU A 67 -11.57 -11.15 -11.67
C LEU A 67 -10.56 -11.09 -12.83
N ARG A 68 -10.66 -10.07 -13.70
CA ARG A 68 -9.71 -9.84 -14.79
C ARG A 68 -8.29 -9.67 -14.24
N MET A 69 -8.11 -8.84 -13.22
CA MET A 69 -6.81 -8.59 -12.62
C MET A 69 -6.25 -9.87 -11.98
N ARG A 70 -7.05 -10.56 -11.19
CA ARG A 70 -6.67 -11.82 -10.55
C ARG A 70 -6.24 -12.87 -11.57
N ALA A 71 -6.96 -13.01 -12.68
CA ALA A 71 -6.63 -13.94 -13.75
C ALA A 71 -5.31 -13.57 -14.47
N LEU A 72 -5.08 -12.28 -14.73
CA LEU A 72 -3.83 -11.78 -15.30
C LEU A 72 -2.64 -12.15 -14.40
N LEU A 73 -2.77 -11.90 -13.10
CA LEU A 73 -1.72 -12.17 -12.11
C LEU A 73 -1.42 -13.67 -11.98
N GLN A 74 -2.47 -14.50 -11.90
CA GLN A 74 -2.30 -15.94 -11.82
C GLN A 74 -1.63 -16.51 -13.08
N THR A 75 -1.96 -16.00 -14.26
CA THR A 75 -1.37 -16.47 -15.54
C THR A 75 0.14 -16.24 -15.59
N HIS A 76 0.63 -15.23 -14.87
CA HIS A 76 2.05 -14.91 -14.75
C HIS A 76 2.70 -15.50 -13.49
N GLY A 77 2.01 -16.44 -12.82
CA GLY A 77 2.55 -17.19 -11.68
C GLY A 77 2.58 -16.41 -10.36
N LEU A 78 1.92 -15.25 -10.28
CA LEU A 78 1.82 -14.52 -9.03
C LEU A 78 0.89 -15.25 -8.05
N ARG A 79 1.33 -15.38 -6.79
CA ARG A 79 0.54 -16.04 -5.76
C ARG A 79 -0.55 -15.09 -5.28
N VAL A 80 -1.77 -15.30 -5.74
CA VAL A 80 -2.98 -14.58 -5.34
C VAL A 80 -4.03 -15.58 -4.83
N PRO A 81 -5.08 -15.16 -4.08
CA PRO A 81 -6.15 -16.06 -3.66
C PRO A 81 -6.76 -16.81 -4.84
N THR A 82 -7.01 -18.11 -4.65
CA THR A 82 -7.72 -18.92 -5.64
C THR A 82 -9.21 -18.56 -5.66
N VAL A 83 -9.80 -18.44 -6.85
CA VAL A 83 -11.26 -18.34 -7.01
C VAL A 83 -11.81 -19.74 -7.15
N LEU A 84 -12.68 -20.15 -6.23
CA LEU A 84 -13.26 -21.48 -6.13
C LEU A 84 -14.65 -21.54 -6.77
N ALA A 85 -15.44 -20.48 -6.60
CA ALA A 85 -16.73 -20.30 -7.25
C ALA A 85 -17.02 -18.82 -7.48
N GLN A 86 -17.88 -18.52 -8.45
CA GLN A 86 -18.28 -17.16 -8.80
C GLN A 86 -19.76 -17.08 -9.16
N ASP A 87 -20.42 -16.02 -8.71
CA ASP A 87 -21.71 -15.56 -9.20
C ASP A 87 -21.57 -14.06 -9.52
N ILE A 88 -21.35 -13.80 -10.81
CA ILE A 88 -21.06 -12.45 -11.31
C ILE A 88 -22.31 -11.57 -11.27
N GLU A 89 -23.51 -12.16 -11.45
CA GLU A 89 -24.77 -11.41 -11.47
C GLU A 89 -25.08 -10.86 -10.09
N THR A 90 -24.85 -11.66 -9.05
CA THR A 90 -25.04 -11.22 -7.66
C THR A 90 -23.77 -10.65 -7.04
N GLY A 91 -22.62 -10.68 -7.73
CA GLY A 91 -21.36 -10.10 -7.26
C GLY A 91 -20.73 -10.84 -6.08
N LEU A 92 -20.88 -12.16 -6.02
CA LEU A 92 -20.35 -13.03 -4.95
C LEU A 92 -19.22 -13.91 -5.49
N LEU A 93 -18.09 -13.95 -4.80
CA LEU A 93 -16.99 -14.88 -5.08
C LEU A 93 -16.68 -15.71 -3.84
N LEU A 94 -16.38 -17.00 -4.06
CA LEU A 94 -15.85 -17.89 -3.05
C LEU A 94 -14.36 -18.05 -3.34
N LEU A 95 -13.54 -17.65 -2.39
CA LEU A 95 -12.11 -17.56 -2.48
C LEU A 95 -11.45 -18.54 -1.50
N GLU A 96 -10.25 -18.94 -1.84
CA GLU A 96 -9.32 -19.56 -0.92
C GLU A 96 -9.14 -18.72 0.35
N ASP A 97 -9.19 -19.36 1.50
CA ASP A 97 -8.80 -18.75 2.75
C ASP A 97 -7.30 -18.93 3.00
N LEU A 98 -6.56 -17.83 2.86
CA LEU A 98 -5.11 -17.79 3.09
C LEU A 98 -4.74 -17.79 4.59
N GLY A 99 -5.72 -17.98 5.48
CA GLY A 99 -5.54 -18.00 6.92
C GLY A 99 -5.38 -16.60 7.51
N GLY A 100 -4.53 -16.48 8.53
CA GLY A 100 -4.17 -15.22 9.15
C GLY A 100 -3.17 -15.42 10.29
N PRO A 101 -2.51 -14.34 10.76
CA PRO A 101 -2.66 -12.96 10.30
C PRO A 101 -1.73 -12.61 9.11
N THR A 102 -1.78 -11.37 8.63
CA THR A 102 -0.93 -10.89 7.52
C THR A 102 0.55 -10.87 7.92
N LEU A 103 1.45 -10.77 6.94
CA LEU A 103 2.89 -10.73 7.17
C LEU A 103 3.28 -9.59 8.12
N ALA A 104 2.62 -8.42 8.02
CA ALA A 104 2.85 -7.30 8.93
C ALA A 104 2.61 -7.60 10.43
N LYS A 105 1.85 -8.66 10.75
CA LYS A 105 1.55 -9.06 12.13
C LYS A 105 2.46 -10.16 12.66
N VAL A 106 3.21 -10.85 11.80
CA VAL A 106 4.06 -11.99 12.18
C VAL A 106 5.54 -11.75 11.89
N ILE A 107 5.87 -10.81 11.02
CA ILE A 107 7.26 -10.49 10.68
C ILE A 107 7.96 -9.82 11.86
N ASP A 108 9.19 -10.25 12.12
CA ASP A 108 10.04 -9.75 13.19
C ASP A 108 11.50 -9.61 12.71
N ALA A 109 12.39 -9.18 13.60
CA ALA A 109 13.78 -8.96 13.25
C ALA A 109 14.49 -10.20 12.70
N ASP A 110 14.15 -11.39 13.20
CA ASP A 110 14.83 -12.63 12.86
C ASP A 110 14.29 -13.24 11.55
N SER A 111 13.00 -13.06 11.28
CA SER A 111 12.31 -13.61 10.10
C SER A 111 12.27 -12.67 8.90
N ALA A 112 12.53 -11.36 9.09
CA ALA A 112 12.36 -10.35 8.05
C ALA A 112 13.17 -10.61 6.78
N ASP A 113 14.44 -11.00 6.91
CA ASP A 113 15.28 -11.26 5.74
C ASP A 113 14.69 -12.39 4.88
N ALA A 114 14.29 -13.51 5.50
CA ALA A 114 13.71 -14.64 4.79
C ALA A 114 12.37 -14.28 4.13
N TRP A 115 11.51 -13.53 4.82
CA TRP A 115 10.23 -13.10 4.25
C TRP A 115 10.39 -12.10 3.12
N PHE A 116 11.32 -11.17 3.23
CA PHE A 116 11.59 -10.20 2.17
C PHE A 116 12.23 -10.84 0.94
N GLU A 117 13.07 -11.87 1.08
CA GLU A 117 13.56 -12.64 -0.08
C GLU A 117 12.40 -13.27 -0.86
N ARG A 118 11.42 -13.85 -0.16
CA ARG A 118 10.22 -14.46 -0.78
C ARG A 118 9.26 -13.42 -1.34
N ALA A 119 9.13 -12.27 -0.70
CA ALA A 119 8.31 -11.16 -1.21
C ALA A 119 8.94 -10.55 -2.47
N MET A 120 10.27 -10.49 -2.56
CA MET A 120 10.98 -10.09 -3.78
C MET A 120 10.72 -11.06 -4.94
N ASP A 121 10.58 -12.37 -4.72
CA ASP A 121 10.19 -13.32 -5.78
C ASP A 121 8.86 -12.90 -6.44
N GLN A 122 7.86 -12.61 -5.60
CA GLN A 122 6.55 -12.15 -6.07
C GLN A 122 6.64 -10.79 -6.76
N LEU A 123 7.37 -9.83 -6.18
CA LEU A 123 7.50 -8.50 -6.75
C LEU A 123 8.18 -8.50 -8.12
N LEU A 124 9.22 -9.32 -8.29
CA LEU A 124 9.91 -9.46 -9.58
C LEU A 124 8.99 -10.08 -10.63
N SER A 125 8.24 -11.13 -10.28
CA SER A 125 7.22 -11.73 -11.16
C SER A 125 6.19 -10.69 -11.59
N LEU A 126 5.70 -9.86 -10.67
CA LEU A 126 4.78 -8.76 -10.96
C LEU A 126 5.39 -7.76 -11.95
N GLN A 127 6.59 -7.26 -11.68
CA GLN A 127 7.20 -6.19 -12.48
C GLN A 127 7.69 -6.64 -13.85
N GLN A 128 7.93 -7.95 -14.04
CA GLN A 128 8.23 -8.54 -15.35
C GLN A 128 7.00 -8.63 -16.27
N MET A 129 5.79 -8.50 -15.73
CA MET A 129 4.57 -8.57 -16.53
C MET A 129 4.50 -7.38 -17.50
N PRO A 130 4.11 -7.59 -18.77
CA PRO A 130 3.81 -6.49 -19.66
C PRO A 130 2.62 -5.71 -19.09
N VAL A 131 2.77 -4.39 -18.98
CA VAL A 131 1.70 -3.53 -18.48
C VAL A 131 0.71 -3.25 -19.61
N PRO A 132 -0.56 -3.66 -19.50
CA PRO A 132 -1.56 -3.39 -20.53
C PRO A 132 -1.78 -1.89 -20.75
N ASP A 133 -2.16 -1.51 -21.97
CA ASP A 133 -2.32 -0.10 -22.35
C ASP A 133 -3.49 0.59 -21.63
N ASP A 134 -4.50 -0.18 -21.22
CA ASP A 134 -5.69 0.31 -20.52
C ASP A 134 -5.47 0.52 -19.02
N PHE A 135 -4.28 0.23 -18.49
CA PHE A 135 -3.99 0.41 -17.07
C PHE A 135 -3.84 1.89 -16.71
N GLY A 136 -4.29 2.21 -15.49
CA GLY A 136 -4.04 3.51 -14.88
C GLY A 136 -2.55 3.82 -14.81
N ARG A 137 -2.21 5.11 -14.72
CA ARG A 137 -0.82 5.58 -14.65
C ARG A 137 -0.56 6.21 -13.30
N PHE A 138 0.57 5.85 -12.69
CA PHE A 138 1.21 6.66 -11.66
C PHE A 138 1.80 7.90 -12.33
N GLY A 139 0.92 8.86 -12.64
CA GLY A 139 1.24 10.06 -13.41
C GLY A 139 1.23 11.32 -12.56
N GLU A 140 1.52 12.43 -13.22
CA GLU A 140 1.58 13.77 -12.62
C GLU A 140 0.33 14.12 -11.80
N ALA A 141 -0.88 13.87 -12.33
CA ALA A 141 -2.13 14.15 -11.62
C ALA A 141 -2.25 13.38 -10.28
N LEU A 142 -1.76 12.14 -10.22
CA LEU A 142 -1.76 11.34 -8.99
C LEU A 142 -0.78 11.94 -7.98
N LEU A 143 0.43 12.27 -8.43
CA LEU A 143 1.50 12.85 -7.63
C LEU A 143 1.13 14.23 -7.08
N GLN A 144 0.55 15.10 -7.89
CA GLN A 144 0.06 16.42 -7.50
C GLN A 144 -1.05 16.30 -6.45
N ARG A 145 -2.00 15.37 -6.63
CA ARG A 145 -3.04 15.10 -5.64
C ARG A 145 -2.43 14.60 -4.33
N ASP A 146 -1.46 13.70 -4.41
CA ASP A 146 -0.79 13.14 -3.23
C ASP A 146 0.02 14.21 -2.48
N ALA A 147 0.65 15.17 -3.19
CA ALA A 147 1.30 16.34 -2.60
C ALA A 147 0.29 17.28 -1.92
N GLY A 148 -0.84 17.56 -2.58
CA GLY A 148 -1.92 18.37 -1.98
C GLY A 148 -2.51 17.76 -0.71
N LEU A 149 -2.51 16.43 -0.56
CA LEU A 149 -2.94 15.80 0.69
C LEU A 149 -2.06 16.20 1.88
N PHE A 150 -0.75 16.30 1.67
CA PHE A 150 0.18 16.75 2.71
C PHE A 150 -0.12 18.20 3.10
N ASP A 151 -0.30 19.08 2.12
CA ASP A 151 -0.52 20.50 2.35
C ASP A 151 -1.88 20.77 3.02
N ASP A 152 -2.95 20.18 2.51
CA ASP A 152 -4.32 20.43 2.98
C ASP A 152 -4.58 19.76 4.34
N TRP A 153 -4.19 18.50 4.48
CA TRP A 153 -4.58 17.71 5.64
C TRP A 153 -3.55 17.71 6.76
N PHE A 154 -2.26 17.60 6.43
CA PHE A 154 -1.23 17.57 7.46
C PHE A 154 -0.79 18.98 7.87
N LEU A 155 -0.40 19.84 6.93
CA LEU A 155 0.05 21.19 7.31
C LEU A 155 -1.12 22.07 7.79
N GLN A 156 -2.14 22.27 6.95
CA GLN A 156 -3.21 23.21 7.28
C GLN A 156 -4.19 22.64 8.32
N ARG A 157 -4.82 21.50 8.04
CA ARG A 157 -5.90 20.97 8.90
C ARG A 157 -5.40 20.43 10.23
N HIS A 158 -4.30 19.69 10.22
CA HIS A 158 -3.76 19.02 11.39
C HIS A 158 -2.86 19.95 12.22
N LEU A 159 -1.81 20.51 11.61
CA LEU A 159 -0.86 21.38 12.30
C LEU A 159 -1.32 22.83 12.48
N GLY A 160 -2.37 23.26 11.75
CA GLY A 160 -2.78 24.67 11.75
C GLY A 160 -1.75 25.59 11.11
N LEU A 161 -0.88 25.04 10.25
CA LEU A 161 0.27 25.69 9.67
C LEU A 161 0.02 26.08 8.21
N THR A 162 -0.02 27.38 7.95
CA THR A 162 0.02 27.95 6.59
C THR A 162 1.44 28.39 6.28
N LEU A 163 2.05 27.77 5.26
CA LEU A 163 3.36 28.19 4.78
C LEU A 163 3.24 29.39 3.84
N GLU A 164 4.12 30.37 4.02
CA GLU A 164 4.16 31.61 3.25
C GLU A 164 5.58 31.92 2.79
N GLY A 165 5.72 32.85 1.84
CA GLY A 165 7.02 33.36 1.38
C GLY A 165 7.97 32.25 0.94
N GLU A 166 9.21 32.30 1.43
CA GLU A 166 10.27 31.36 1.06
C GLU A 166 9.97 29.92 1.47
N ASP A 167 9.33 29.68 2.61
CA ASP A 167 9.06 28.31 3.09
C ASP A 167 8.10 27.58 2.15
N ARG A 168 7.07 28.29 1.65
CA ARG A 168 6.15 27.75 0.65
C ARG A 168 6.89 27.40 -0.64
N LEU A 169 7.75 28.29 -1.11
CA LEU A 169 8.55 28.07 -2.33
C LEU A 169 9.52 26.89 -2.17
N ARG A 170 10.15 26.73 -1.00
CA ARG A 170 11.03 25.61 -0.67
C ARG A 170 10.29 24.28 -0.71
N LEU A 171 9.09 24.20 -0.13
CA LEU A 171 8.28 22.99 -0.17
C LEU A 171 7.84 22.64 -1.60
N GLN A 172 7.33 23.63 -2.35
CA GLN A 172 6.90 23.44 -3.74
C GLN A 172 8.06 22.96 -4.64
N ALA A 173 9.24 23.56 -4.51
CA ALA A 173 10.42 23.14 -5.26
C ALA A 173 10.82 21.69 -4.92
N ALA A 174 10.81 21.32 -3.64
CA ALA A 174 11.10 19.95 -3.24
C ALA A 174 10.04 18.95 -3.75
N GLN A 175 8.76 19.28 -3.66
CA GLN A 175 7.68 18.45 -4.22
C GLN A 175 7.89 18.27 -5.73
N GLN A 176 8.23 19.31 -6.48
CA GLN A 176 8.51 19.21 -7.92
C GLN A 176 9.68 18.24 -8.19
N LEU A 177 10.79 18.36 -7.47
CA LEU A 177 11.94 17.45 -7.62
C LEU A 177 11.56 15.99 -7.35
N LEU A 178 10.75 15.73 -6.32
CA LEU A 178 10.27 14.39 -6.00
C LEU A 178 9.34 13.83 -7.09
N MET A 179 8.48 14.68 -7.66
CA MET A 179 7.60 14.29 -8.78
C MET A 179 8.38 13.99 -10.05
N ASP A 180 9.30 14.88 -10.43
CA ASP A 180 10.15 14.71 -11.61
C ASP A 180 10.98 13.43 -11.51
N ASN A 181 11.51 13.13 -10.31
CA ASN A 181 12.21 11.89 -10.06
C ASN A 181 11.30 10.66 -10.28
N ALA A 182 10.11 10.65 -9.69
CA ALA A 182 9.18 9.53 -9.84
C ALA A 182 8.75 9.31 -11.30
N LEU A 183 8.51 10.40 -12.04
CA LEU A 183 8.12 10.34 -13.46
C LEU A 183 9.26 9.96 -14.39
N GLY A 184 10.52 10.28 -14.02
CA GLY A 184 11.72 9.95 -14.80
C GLY A 184 12.20 8.50 -14.68
N GLN A 185 11.67 7.74 -13.72
CA GLN A 185 12.04 6.33 -13.54
C GLN A 185 11.42 5.43 -14.62
N ALA A 186 12.04 4.26 -14.83
CA ALA A 186 11.46 3.23 -15.68
C ALA A 186 10.09 2.79 -15.17
N GLN A 187 9.15 2.60 -16.08
CA GLN A 187 7.74 2.36 -15.78
C GLN A 187 7.40 0.87 -15.94
N VAL A 188 6.98 0.23 -14.85
CA VAL A 188 6.66 -1.21 -14.76
C VAL A 188 5.27 -1.41 -14.17
N MET A 189 4.84 -2.66 -14.03
CA MET A 189 3.62 -2.98 -13.28
C MET A 189 3.85 -2.63 -11.80
N THR A 190 2.98 -1.79 -11.23
CA THR A 190 3.12 -1.28 -9.85
C THR A 190 1.85 -1.53 -9.06
N HIS A 191 1.98 -2.20 -7.92
CA HIS A 191 0.89 -2.49 -6.99
C HIS A 191 0.45 -1.29 -6.17
N ARG A 192 1.38 -0.38 -5.87
CA ARG A 192 1.22 0.82 -5.03
C ARG A 192 1.09 0.55 -3.53
N ASP A 193 0.72 -0.66 -3.15
CA ASP A 193 0.60 -1.11 -1.77
C ASP A 193 1.19 -2.52 -1.60
N PHE A 194 2.30 -2.79 -2.30
CA PHE A 194 3.09 -4.02 -2.13
C PHE A 194 3.86 -3.94 -0.80
N MET A 195 3.16 -4.18 0.30
CA MET A 195 3.68 -4.00 1.66
C MET A 195 3.24 -5.17 2.55
N PRO A 196 3.98 -5.49 3.63
CA PRO A 196 3.68 -6.62 4.52
C PRO A 196 2.21 -6.76 4.96
N ARG A 197 1.45 -5.67 5.05
CA ARG A 197 0.03 -5.72 5.40
C ARG A 197 -0.84 -6.41 4.33
N ASN A 198 -0.43 -6.35 3.07
CA ASN A 198 -1.11 -6.94 1.92
C ASN A 198 -0.48 -8.25 1.45
N LEU A 199 0.42 -8.83 2.26
CA LEU A 199 1.05 -10.13 2.01
C LEU A 199 0.59 -11.14 3.06
N MET A 200 0.14 -12.32 2.62
CA MET A 200 -0.29 -13.42 3.49
C MET A 200 0.82 -14.49 3.55
N PRO A 201 1.30 -14.88 4.74
CA PRO A 201 2.43 -15.81 4.89
C PRO A 201 1.99 -17.26 4.67
N VAL A 202 1.85 -17.69 3.41
CA VAL A 202 1.50 -19.07 3.06
C VAL A 202 2.75 -19.90 2.67
N ALA A 203 2.60 -21.22 2.70
CA ALA A 203 3.73 -22.17 2.64
C ALA A 203 4.55 -22.06 1.35
N ASP A 204 3.91 -21.75 0.22
CA ASP A 204 4.50 -21.65 -1.11
C ASP A 204 5.05 -20.25 -1.46
N GLY A 205 4.88 -19.27 -0.58
CA GLY A 205 5.35 -17.89 -0.77
C GLY A 205 4.32 -16.90 -0.25
N PRO A 206 4.64 -15.61 -0.02
CA PRO A 206 3.63 -14.66 0.39
C PRO A 206 2.57 -14.49 -0.70
N ALA A 207 1.31 -14.73 -0.36
CA ALA A 207 0.20 -14.46 -1.28
C ALA A 207 -0.18 -12.97 -1.24
N VAL A 208 -0.36 -12.36 -2.40
CA VAL A 208 -0.59 -10.93 -2.59
C VAL A 208 -2.09 -10.62 -2.56
N LEU A 209 -2.48 -9.63 -1.76
CA LEU A 209 -3.83 -9.09 -1.65
C LEU A 209 -3.89 -7.65 -2.18
N ASP A 210 -5.11 -7.11 -2.35
CA ASP A 210 -5.35 -5.70 -2.68
C ASP A 210 -4.75 -5.24 -4.02
N PHE A 211 -4.68 -6.15 -4.99
CA PHE A 211 -4.03 -5.96 -6.27
C PHE A 211 -4.93 -5.32 -7.35
N GLN A 212 -6.21 -5.06 -7.09
CA GLN A 212 -7.14 -4.62 -8.14
C GLN A 212 -6.80 -3.25 -8.76
N ASP A 213 -6.00 -2.42 -8.06
CA ASP A 213 -5.62 -1.07 -8.48
C ASP A 213 -4.17 -0.97 -8.97
N LEU A 214 -3.67 -2.04 -9.61
CA LEU A 214 -2.37 -2.00 -10.31
C LEU A 214 -2.34 -0.87 -11.33
N VAL A 215 -1.19 -0.23 -11.46
CA VAL A 215 -0.95 0.83 -12.42
C VAL A 215 0.38 0.62 -13.15
N ARG A 216 0.57 1.35 -14.24
CA ARG A 216 1.91 1.64 -14.77
C ARG A 216 2.59 2.65 -13.84
N GLY A 217 3.70 2.30 -13.21
CA GLY A 217 4.38 3.19 -12.27
C GLY A 217 5.89 2.95 -12.12
N PRO A 218 6.55 3.77 -11.28
CA PRO A 218 8.00 3.78 -11.17
C PRO A 218 8.54 2.50 -10.53
N ILE A 219 9.62 1.96 -11.12
CA ILE A 219 10.23 0.68 -10.73
C ILE A 219 10.61 0.58 -9.24
N ALA A 220 11.02 1.68 -8.62
CA ALA A 220 11.41 1.68 -7.21
C ALA A 220 10.22 1.83 -6.23
N TYR A 221 8.99 2.07 -6.72
CA TYR A 221 7.84 2.36 -5.84
C TYR A 221 7.46 1.20 -4.92
N ASP A 222 7.27 0.00 -5.49
CA ASP A 222 6.88 -1.18 -4.71
C ASP A 222 8.02 -1.69 -3.80
N PRO A 223 9.31 -1.70 -4.21
CA PRO A 223 10.42 -1.96 -3.28
C PRO A 223 10.42 -1.02 -2.07
N VAL A 224 10.14 0.27 -2.28
CA VAL A 224 10.00 1.24 -1.19
C VAL A 224 8.79 0.91 -0.34
N SER A 225 7.64 0.58 -0.93
CA SER A 225 6.44 0.17 -0.19
C SER A 225 6.67 -1.09 0.66
N LEU A 226 7.53 -2.00 0.21
CA LEU A 226 7.84 -3.25 0.88
C LEU A 226 8.75 -3.06 2.10
N PHE A 227 9.83 -2.30 1.94
CA PHE A 227 10.87 -2.16 2.98
C PHE A 227 10.70 -0.94 3.87
N LYS A 228 9.97 0.08 3.40
CA LYS A 228 9.67 1.33 4.12
C LYS A 228 8.15 1.46 4.30
N ASP A 229 7.56 0.40 4.87
CA ASP A 229 6.13 0.30 5.19
C ASP A 229 5.73 1.40 6.19
N ALA A 230 4.48 1.88 6.11
CA ALA A 230 3.95 2.89 7.00
C ALA A 230 3.81 2.44 8.48
N PHE A 231 3.79 1.14 8.73
CA PHE A 231 3.49 0.49 10.01
C PHE A 231 4.68 -0.29 10.59
N LEU A 232 5.72 -0.54 9.80
CA LEU A 232 6.94 -1.25 10.22
C LEU A 232 8.18 -0.44 9.89
N SER A 233 9.07 -0.29 10.88
CA SER A 233 10.34 0.42 10.72
C SER A 233 11.49 -0.53 10.87
N TRP A 234 12.49 -0.38 10.01
CA TRP A 234 13.72 -1.15 10.02
C TRP A 234 14.91 -0.18 10.03
N PRO A 235 16.06 -0.56 10.61
CA PRO A 235 17.27 0.24 10.51
C PRO A 235 17.59 0.54 9.04
N LEU A 236 17.91 1.80 8.71
CA LEU A 236 18.14 2.20 7.31
C LEU A 236 19.21 1.36 6.60
N ALA A 237 20.27 0.97 7.31
CA ALA A 237 21.31 0.11 6.73
C ALA A 237 20.75 -1.26 6.26
N ARG A 238 19.74 -1.80 6.97
CA ARG A 238 19.07 -3.05 6.58
C ARG A 238 18.18 -2.83 5.35
N VAL A 239 17.47 -1.71 5.33
CA VAL A 239 16.65 -1.28 4.18
C VAL A 239 17.50 -1.07 2.93
N ASP A 240 18.60 -0.34 3.04
CA ASP A 240 19.56 -0.11 1.94
C ASP A 240 20.10 -1.46 1.41
N GLY A 241 20.36 -2.41 2.32
CA GLY A 241 20.75 -3.77 1.96
C GLY A 241 19.68 -4.58 1.23
N TRP A 242 18.40 -4.45 1.59
CA TRP A 242 17.30 -5.10 0.85
C TRP A 242 17.04 -4.44 -0.50
N LEU A 243 17.13 -3.11 -0.60
CA LEU A 243 17.04 -2.37 -1.86
C LEU A 243 18.15 -2.78 -2.83
N ALA A 244 19.39 -2.95 -2.34
CA ALA A 244 20.51 -3.43 -3.14
C ALA A 244 20.30 -4.87 -3.63
N ARG A 245 19.75 -5.76 -2.77
CA ARG A 245 19.39 -7.13 -3.17
C ARG A 245 18.29 -7.16 -4.22
N TYR A 246 17.22 -6.38 -4.02
CA TYR A 246 16.17 -6.22 -5.03
C TYR A 246 16.79 -5.74 -6.35
N HIS A 247 17.63 -4.70 -6.31
CA HIS A 247 18.28 -4.14 -7.50
C HIS A 247 19.09 -5.19 -8.27
N GLN A 248 19.93 -5.95 -7.57
CA GLN A 248 20.72 -7.03 -8.17
C GLN A 248 19.84 -8.08 -8.85
N ARG A 249 18.75 -8.49 -8.17
CA ARG A 249 17.82 -9.49 -8.67
C ARG A 249 16.98 -8.98 -9.84
N ALA A 250 16.54 -7.71 -9.79
CA ALA A 250 15.83 -7.02 -10.85
C ALA A 250 16.68 -6.91 -12.11
N LEU A 251 17.95 -6.52 -11.95
CA LEU A 251 18.93 -6.48 -13.05
C LEU A 251 19.11 -7.87 -13.68
N ALA A 252 19.28 -8.91 -12.86
CA ALA A 252 19.40 -10.29 -13.34
C ALA A 252 18.12 -10.80 -14.03
N ALA A 253 16.95 -10.30 -13.62
CA ALA A 253 15.65 -10.59 -14.20
C ALA A 253 15.33 -9.78 -15.48
N GLY A 254 16.26 -8.92 -15.92
CA GLY A 254 16.10 -8.08 -17.12
C GLY A 254 15.20 -6.86 -16.93
N LEU A 255 14.88 -6.49 -15.68
CA LEU A 255 14.13 -5.28 -15.40
C LEU A 255 15.00 -4.03 -15.62
N PRO A 256 14.41 -2.91 -16.07
CA PRO A 256 15.12 -1.69 -16.44
C PRO A 256 15.54 -0.85 -15.22
N VAL A 257 16.21 -1.45 -14.24
CA VAL A 257 16.79 -0.70 -13.11
C VAL A 257 18.00 0.12 -13.59
N PRO A 258 18.15 1.38 -13.14
CA PRO A 258 19.34 2.17 -13.44
C PRO A 258 20.56 1.66 -12.65
N ALA A 259 21.71 2.33 -12.74
CA ALA A 259 22.86 2.02 -11.87
C ALA A 259 22.45 2.09 -10.39
N LEU A 260 23.03 1.22 -9.55
CA LEU A 260 22.60 1.05 -8.14
C LEU A 260 22.53 2.37 -7.37
N ALA A 261 23.53 3.25 -7.51
CA ALA A 261 23.54 4.54 -6.83
C ALA A 261 22.34 5.44 -7.22
N VAL A 262 21.94 5.41 -8.49
CA VAL A 262 20.76 6.13 -8.99
C VAL A 262 19.50 5.47 -8.44
N PHE A 263 19.41 4.14 -8.47
CA PHE A 263 18.27 3.41 -7.92
C PHE A 263 18.04 3.68 -6.43
N LEU A 264 19.11 3.69 -5.62
CA LEU A 264 19.01 3.98 -4.18
C LEU A 264 18.54 5.40 -3.91
N ARG A 265 19.03 6.39 -4.68
CA ARG A 265 18.53 7.77 -4.62
C ARG A 265 17.05 7.84 -4.98
N ASP A 266 16.67 7.21 -6.10
CA ASP A 266 15.29 7.18 -6.60
C ASP A 266 14.34 6.51 -5.59
N ALA A 267 14.79 5.45 -4.92
CA ALA A 267 14.05 4.80 -3.84
C ALA A 267 13.92 5.68 -2.59
N ASP A 268 14.97 6.40 -2.19
CA ASP A 268 14.90 7.35 -1.07
C ASP A 268 13.93 8.50 -1.36
N TRP A 269 13.96 9.06 -2.57
CA TRP A 269 13.09 10.16 -2.99
C TRP A 269 11.63 9.71 -3.07
N LEU A 270 11.35 8.53 -3.63
CA LEU A 270 10.00 7.94 -3.57
C LEU A 270 9.57 7.67 -2.13
N GLY A 271 10.49 7.24 -1.26
CA GLY A 271 10.22 7.07 0.16
C GLY A 271 9.79 8.38 0.81
N ILE A 272 10.51 9.48 0.56
CA ILE A 272 10.15 10.82 1.04
C ILE A 272 8.75 11.21 0.54
N GLN A 273 8.49 11.08 -0.76
CA GLN A 273 7.18 11.40 -1.36
C GLN A 273 6.05 10.58 -0.72
N ARG A 274 6.26 9.27 -0.55
CA ARG A 274 5.27 8.37 0.07
C ARG A 274 5.00 8.75 1.53
N HIS A 275 6.03 9.11 2.29
CA HIS A 275 5.88 9.47 3.71
C HIS A 275 5.14 10.81 3.89
N LEU A 276 5.42 11.81 3.04
CA LEU A 276 4.66 13.06 3.01
C LEU A 276 3.18 12.80 2.68
N LYS A 277 2.92 11.96 1.67
CA LYS A 277 1.56 11.49 1.34
C LYS A 277 0.89 10.78 2.52
N CYS A 278 1.59 9.87 3.21
CA CYS A 278 1.06 9.13 4.35
C CYS A 278 0.64 10.08 5.48
N LEU A 279 1.46 11.08 5.81
CA LEU A 279 1.09 12.14 6.77
C LEU A 279 -0.24 12.82 6.37
N GLY A 280 -0.37 13.22 5.10
CA GLY A 280 -1.62 13.79 4.58
C GLY A 280 -2.83 12.84 4.65
N ILE A 281 -2.68 11.59 4.20
CA ILE A 281 -3.74 10.59 4.22
C ILE A 281 -4.18 10.31 5.67
N PHE A 282 -3.25 10.14 6.59
CA PHE A 282 -3.55 9.78 7.98
C PHE A 282 -4.22 10.94 8.72
N SER A 283 -3.80 12.19 8.46
CA SER A 283 -4.54 13.36 8.93
C SER A 283 -5.97 13.39 8.37
N ARG A 284 -6.16 13.13 7.07
CA ARG A 284 -7.50 13.05 6.49
C ARG A 284 -8.35 11.98 7.16
N LEU A 285 -7.81 10.78 7.34
CA LEU A 285 -8.49 9.66 8.00
C LEU A 285 -8.94 10.02 9.42
N ARG A 286 -8.11 10.77 10.17
CA ARG A 286 -8.46 11.28 11.50
C ARG A 286 -9.64 12.25 11.46
N TYR A 287 -9.54 13.31 10.67
CA TYR A 287 -10.50 14.43 10.72
C TYR A 287 -11.78 14.20 9.94
N ARG A 288 -11.72 13.46 8.82
CA ARG A 288 -12.88 13.19 7.96
C ARG A 288 -13.57 11.86 8.33
N ASP A 289 -12.77 10.83 8.60
CA ASP A 289 -13.27 9.45 8.69
C ASP A 289 -13.30 8.90 10.14
N GLY A 290 -12.86 9.69 11.13
CA GLY A 290 -12.84 9.30 12.55
C GLY A 290 -11.82 8.20 12.89
N LYS A 291 -10.89 7.87 11.98
CA LYS A 291 -9.88 6.82 12.15
C LYS A 291 -8.57 7.40 12.69
N GLY A 292 -8.62 7.94 13.92
CA GLY A 292 -7.52 8.72 14.51
C GLY A 292 -6.21 7.97 14.70
N HIS A 293 -6.25 6.67 14.97
CA HIS A 293 -5.08 5.85 15.30
C HIS A 293 -4.00 5.79 14.20
N TYR A 294 -4.35 6.05 12.94
CA TYR A 294 -3.35 6.08 11.86
C TYR A 294 -2.35 7.23 12.06
N LEU A 295 -2.78 8.36 12.60
CA LEU A 295 -1.91 9.52 12.78
C LEU A 295 -0.93 9.36 13.94
N ASP A 296 -1.13 8.36 14.80
CA ASP A 296 -0.20 8.04 15.89
C ASP A 296 1.17 7.60 15.35
N ASP A 297 1.25 7.16 14.08
CA ASP A 297 2.50 6.84 13.38
C ASP A 297 3.21 8.07 12.75
N ALA A 298 2.65 9.29 12.82
CA ALA A 298 3.30 10.49 12.26
C ALA A 298 4.76 10.70 12.71
N PRO A 299 5.12 10.51 14.00
CA PRO A 299 6.52 10.64 14.47
C PRO A 299 7.49 9.72 13.74
N ARG A 300 7.05 8.51 13.37
CA ARG A 300 7.85 7.55 12.61
C ARG A 300 8.22 8.09 11.24
N PHE A 301 7.28 8.76 10.57
CA PHE A 301 7.55 9.34 9.25
C PHE A 301 8.50 10.52 9.34
N ILE A 302 8.39 11.33 10.40
CA ILE A 302 9.31 12.43 10.65
C ILE A 302 10.73 11.91 10.91
N ALA A 303 10.89 10.85 11.71
CA ALA A 303 12.19 10.22 11.94
C ALA A 303 12.81 9.69 10.65
N TYR A 304 12.03 9.02 9.79
CA TYR A 304 12.51 8.61 8.47
C TYR A 304 13.00 9.79 7.64
N LEU A 305 12.22 10.88 7.58
CA LEU A 305 12.62 12.09 6.84
C LEU A 305 13.91 12.70 7.40
N ASP A 306 14.10 12.67 8.72
CA ASP A 306 15.30 13.17 9.39
C ASP A 306 16.56 12.38 9.07
N GLU A 307 16.43 11.07 8.94
CA GLU A 307 17.57 10.22 8.59
C GLU A 307 17.93 10.30 7.10
N VAL A 308 16.93 10.50 6.22
CA VAL A 308 17.14 10.44 4.76
C VAL A 308 17.42 11.80 4.13
N LEU A 309 16.73 12.88 4.52
CA LEU A 309 16.93 14.20 3.91
C LEU A 309 18.38 14.72 3.95
N PRO A 310 19.19 14.47 4.99
CA PRO A 310 20.60 14.89 5.00
C PRO A 310 21.45 14.28 3.88
N ARG A 311 21.02 13.17 3.26
CA ARG A 311 21.71 12.55 2.13
C ARG A 311 21.60 13.37 0.84
N TYR A 312 20.65 14.31 0.75
CA TYR A 312 20.26 14.98 -0.50
C TYR A 312 20.23 16.51 -0.37
N PRO A 313 21.34 17.20 -0.69
CA PRO A 313 21.40 18.67 -0.69
C PRO A 313 20.33 19.35 -1.55
N GLU A 314 19.89 18.70 -2.63
CA GLU A 314 18.82 19.17 -3.52
C GLU A 314 17.48 19.33 -2.78
N LEU A 315 17.28 18.56 -1.69
CA LEU A 315 16.08 18.60 -0.85
C LEU A 315 16.30 19.40 0.44
N ALA A 316 17.37 20.19 0.55
CA ALA A 316 17.65 21.01 1.73
C ALA A 316 16.51 22.00 2.06
N GLY A 317 15.76 22.46 1.05
CA GLY A 317 14.57 23.28 1.25
C GLY A 317 13.48 22.56 2.06
N LEU A 318 13.19 21.30 1.75
CA LEU A 318 12.25 20.48 2.51
C LEU A 318 12.75 20.21 3.93
N ARG A 319 14.05 19.91 4.09
CA ARG A 319 14.65 19.76 5.42
C ARG A 319 14.50 21.01 6.27
N HIS A 320 14.68 22.19 5.68
CA HIS A 320 14.45 23.44 6.39
C HIS A 320 12.99 23.59 6.84
N VAL A 321 12.02 23.37 5.96
CA VAL A 321 10.59 23.45 6.30
C VAL A 321 10.25 22.46 7.42
N LEU A 322 10.81 21.25 7.36
CA LEU A 322 10.64 20.23 8.40
C LEU A 322 11.16 20.72 9.75
N ASP A 323 12.41 21.17 9.81
CA ASP A 323 13.08 21.57 11.04
C ASP A 323 12.53 22.90 11.61
N ALA A 324 12.26 23.89 10.76
CA ALA A 324 11.92 25.24 11.19
C ALA A 324 10.41 25.47 11.39
N ARG A 325 9.56 24.70 10.71
CA ARG A 325 8.10 24.94 10.71
C ARG A 325 7.31 23.74 11.21
N ILE A 326 7.53 22.55 10.65
CA ILE A 326 6.70 21.36 10.93
C ILE A 326 6.96 20.83 12.34
N LYS A 327 8.21 20.52 12.71
CA LYS A 327 8.53 19.97 14.02
C LYS A 327 8.14 20.91 15.17
N PRO A 328 8.37 22.23 15.12
CA PRO A 328 7.86 23.14 16.13
C PRO A 328 6.33 23.12 16.25
N ALA A 329 5.60 23.01 15.14
CA ALA A 329 4.14 22.91 15.16
C ALA A 329 3.66 21.59 15.79
N MET A 330 4.30 20.46 15.48
CA MET A 330 4.02 19.17 16.13
C MET A 330 4.28 19.23 17.64
N ALA A 331 5.43 19.78 18.06
CA ALA A 331 5.77 19.93 19.47
C ALA A 331 4.78 20.83 20.22
N ALA A 332 4.29 21.91 19.59
CA ALA A 332 3.27 22.78 20.17
C ALA A 332 1.92 22.09 20.39
N GLN A 333 1.61 21.03 19.62
CA GLN A 333 0.43 20.19 19.80
C GLN A 333 0.64 19.02 20.78
N GLY A 334 1.83 18.91 21.38
CA GLY A 334 2.18 17.81 22.30
C GLY A 334 2.48 16.50 21.58
N GLU A 335 2.71 16.53 20.27
CA GLU A 335 3.10 15.36 19.51
C GLU A 335 4.60 15.08 19.72
N PRO A 336 4.98 13.80 19.90
CA PRO A 336 6.38 13.46 20.09
C PRO A 336 7.14 13.73 18.80
N VAL A 337 8.03 14.71 18.85
CA VAL A 337 9.11 14.86 17.89
C VAL A 337 10.24 14.00 18.41
N LEU A 338 10.56 12.89 17.73
CA LEU A 338 11.69 12.06 18.12
C LEU A 338 12.95 12.94 18.15
N ALA A 339 13.53 13.10 19.34
CA ALA A 339 14.77 13.83 19.52
C ALA A 339 15.90 13.05 18.84
N ARG A 340 16.79 13.78 18.16
CA ARG A 340 17.94 13.24 17.41
C ARG A 340 18.84 12.34 18.24
#